data_AF-A0A354CIG4-F1
#
_entry.id   AF-A0A354CIG4-F1
#
_cell.length_a   1.000
_cell.length_b   1.000
_cell.length_c   1.000
_cell.angle_alpha   90.00
_cell.angle_beta   90.00
_cell.angle_gamma   90.00
#
_symmetry.space_group_name_H-M   'P 1'
#
loop_
_entity.id
_entity.type
_entity.pdbx_description
1 polymer ?
#
loop_
_entity_poly.entity_id
_entity_poly.type
_entity_poly.pdbx_seq_one_letter_code
_entity_poly.pdbx_strand_id
1 'polypeptide(L)'
;MNAVTREEFLGWKEKTKAMLIRLLGLDRMEMCNIKPIVAEKVRLDGGITREKVIIQTEEDVWMPMYILIPDECAGNSNAKCYIAMCGHQGGGKYSVAGCADIPQVKEAIDRFNYDYGLALAKQGCVAICPDCRGFGERRDMAKQGDEYFLEGTCYNLAHMAEPLGMTVAGMNTWDGFRLIDYIEERGEWDTDDIACVGFSGGGMQAMWLGALDERVKKVIISGYMYGFRDAHLYLNNNCSCNYVPHLWEHVDMGDIAAMIAPRRLIIQSGLDDHLNGPGGIDNVNKQVDIIKKAYSLFDAGDNIRHDVFPGGHMWHNEHLSEYISM
;
A
#
# COMPACT_ATOMS: atom_id res chain seq x y z
N MET A 1 -17.80 4.87 12.30
CA MET A 1 -17.59 3.97 13.46
C MET A 1 -18.16 4.64 14.71
N ASN A 2 -19.11 3.99 15.38
CA ASN A 2 -19.86 4.58 16.51
C ASN A 2 -19.50 3.99 17.89
N ALA A 3 -18.47 3.14 17.96
CA ALA A 3 -18.04 2.56 19.23
C ALA A 3 -17.56 3.63 20.22
N VAL A 4 -17.85 3.43 21.50
CA VAL A 4 -17.40 4.27 22.62
C VAL A 4 -16.63 3.47 23.68
N THR A 5 -16.60 2.14 23.58
CA THR A 5 -15.75 1.26 24.39
C THR A 5 -14.85 0.37 23.54
N ARG A 6 -13.77 -0.17 24.13
CA ARG A 6 -12.89 -1.13 23.47
C ARG A 6 -13.64 -2.39 23.02
N GLU A 7 -14.55 -2.91 23.83
CA GLU A 7 -15.34 -4.10 23.51
C GLU A 7 -16.26 -3.86 22.31
N GLU A 8 -16.98 -2.74 22.30
CA GLU A 8 -17.82 -2.34 21.16
C GLU A 8 -17.00 -2.17 19.89
N PHE A 9 -15.80 -1.58 19.99
CA PHE A 9 -14.90 -1.40 18.87
C PHE A 9 -14.43 -2.74 18.30
N LEU A 10 -14.01 -3.68 19.16
CA LEU A 10 -13.60 -5.02 18.72
C LEU A 10 -14.75 -5.76 18.05
N GLY A 11 -15.97 -5.69 18.63
CA GLY A 11 -17.16 -6.28 18.02
C GLY A 11 -17.54 -5.64 16.68
N TRP A 12 -17.34 -4.32 16.53
CA TRP A 12 -17.52 -3.62 15.26
C TRP A 12 -16.44 -4.03 14.25
N LYS A 13 -15.16 -4.08 14.66
CA LYS A 13 -14.02 -4.44 13.80
C LYS A 13 -14.21 -5.82 13.17
N GLU A 14 -14.61 -6.82 13.95
CA GLU A 14 -14.87 -8.18 13.44
C GLU A 14 -16.02 -8.21 12.43
N LYS A 15 -17.14 -7.53 12.73
CA LYS A 15 -18.29 -7.45 11.80
C LYS A 15 -17.92 -6.72 10.50
N THR A 16 -17.18 -5.62 10.62
CA THR A 16 -16.71 -4.82 9.48
C THR A 16 -15.73 -5.63 8.64
N LYS A 17 -14.78 -6.34 9.25
CA LYS A 17 -13.84 -7.24 8.53
C LYS A 17 -14.59 -8.29 7.72
N ALA A 18 -15.56 -8.97 8.32
CA ALA A 18 -16.36 -10.00 7.62
C ALA A 18 -17.22 -9.44 6.48
N MET A 19 -17.65 -8.17 6.58
CA MET A 19 -18.36 -7.46 5.51
C MET A 19 -17.38 -7.07 4.39
N LEU A 20 -16.24 -6.48 4.73
CA LEU A 20 -15.21 -6.06 3.77
C LEU A 20 -14.66 -7.22 2.97
N ILE A 21 -14.44 -8.39 3.59
CA ILE A 21 -14.04 -9.63 2.89
C ILE A 21 -14.99 -9.93 1.73
N ARG A 22 -16.31 -9.81 1.95
CA ARG A 22 -17.32 -10.08 0.92
C ARG A 22 -17.38 -8.98 -0.14
N LEU A 23 -17.35 -7.71 0.25
CA LEU A 23 -17.45 -6.60 -0.70
C LEU A 23 -16.22 -6.50 -1.61
N LEU A 24 -15.04 -6.83 -1.09
CA LEU A 24 -13.81 -6.87 -1.86
C LEU A 24 -13.73 -8.10 -2.78
N GLY A 25 -14.56 -9.12 -2.54
CA GLY A 25 -14.51 -10.42 -3.22
C GLY A 25 -13.32 -11.27 -2.79
N LEU A 26 -12.79 -11.07 -1.58
CA LEU A 26 -11.66 -11.83 -1.04
C LEU A 26 -12.02 -13.29 -0.76
N ASP A 27 -13.29 -13.59 -0.48
CA ASP A 27 -13.83 -14.94 -0.31
C ASP A 27 -13.94 -15.73 -1.63
N ARG A 28 -13.66 -15.09 -2.76
CA ARG A 28 -13.64 -15.68 -4.11
C ARG A 28 -12.23 -15.95 -4.63
N MET A 29 -11.21 -15.44 -3.95
CA MET A 29 -9.81 -15.61 -4.34
C MET A 29 -9.32 -17.01 -3.95
N GLU A 30 -8.46 -17.59 -4.77
CA GLU A 30 -8.01 -18.97 -4.59
C GLU A 30 -6.55 -19.05 -4.13
N MET A 31 -6.30 -19.84 -3.09
CA MET A 31 -4.95 -20.14 -2.63
C MET A 31 -4.21 -21.01 -3.64
N CYS A 32 -2.93 -20.74 -3.83
CA CYS A 32 -2.04 -21.51 -4.69
C CYS A 32 -0.65 -21.70 -4.04
N ASN A 33 0.23 -22.47 -4.66
CA ASN A 33 1.64 -22.50 -4.27
C ASN A 33 2.36 -21.23 -4.76
N ILE A 34 3.19 -20.61 -3.92
CA ILE A 34 3.88 -19.33 -4.21
C ILE A 34 4.86 -19.44 -5.39
N LYS A 35 5.48 -20.62 -5.60
CA LYS A 35 6.42 -20.91 -6.70
C LYS A 35 7.41 -19.75 -6.98
N PRO A 36 8.18 -19.28 -5.98
CA PRO A 36 9.04 -18.10 -6.14
C PRO A 36 10.16 -18.34 -7.15
N ILE A 37 10.42 -17.33 -8.00
CA ILE A 37 11.48 -17.33 -9.00
C ILE A 37 12.35 -16.09 -8.79
N VAL A 38 13.65 -16.28 -8.50
CA VAL A 38 14.63 -15.19 -8.53
C VAL A 38 15.12 -15.04 -9.98
N ALA A 39 14.58 -14.05 -10.68
CA ALA A 39 14.83 -13.83 -12.11
C ALA A 39 16.13 -13.05 -12.37
N GLU A 40 16.52 -12.16 -11.44
CA GLU A 40 17.71 -11.31 -11.59
C GLU A 40 18.26 -10.95 -10.22
N LYS A 41 19.58 -10.75 -10.14
CA LYS A 41 20.28 -10.18 -8.98
C LYS A 41 21.32 -9.17 -9.46
N VAL A 42 21.17 -7.91 -9.05
CA VAL A 42 22.06 -6.81 -9.42
C VAL A 42 22.64 -6.15 -8.17
N ARG A 43 23.93 -5.86 -8.22
CA ARG A 43 24.61 -5.06 -7.21
C ARG A 43 24.44 -3.58 -7.54
N LEU A 44 23.86 -2.81 -6.63
CA LEU A 44 23.74 -1.36 -6.72
C LEU A 44 24.85 -0.68 -5.92
N ASP A 45 25.06 0.59 -6.20
CA ASP A 45 25.92 1.45 -5.38
C ASP A 45 25.37 1.55 -3.94
N GLY A 46 26.26 1.87 -3.00
CA GLY A 46 25.89 2.03 -1.58
C GLY A 46 25.64 0.73 -0.82
N GLY A 47 26.13 -0.41 -1.33
CA GLY A 47 26.07 -1.67 -0.59
C GLY A 47 24.69 -2.34 -0.61
N ILE A 48 23.88 -2.08 -1.65
CA ILE A 48 22.54 -2.65 -1.78
C ILE A 48 22.52 -3.69 -2.89
N THR A 49 21.86 -4.80 -2.64
CA THR A 49 21.57 -5.83 -3.65
C THR A 49 20.11 -5.75 -4.04
N ARG A 50 19.81 -5.60 -5.33
CA ARG A 50 18.44 -5.67 -5.86
C ARG A 50 18.18 -7.03 -6.48
N GLU A 51 17.22 -7.76 -5.94
CA GLU A 51 16.72 -9.00 -6.54
C GLU A 51 15.40 -8.74 -7.27
N LYS A 52 15.26 -9.25 -8.49
CA LYS A 52 13.95 -9.38 -9.14
C LYS A 52 13.38 -10.73 -8.77
N VAL A 53 12.27 -10.73 -8.05
CA VAL A 53 11.55 -11.94 -7.66
C VAL A 53 10.17 -11.94 -8.29
N ILE A 54 9.70 -13.11 -8.69
CA ILE A 54 8.35 -13.31 -9.22
C ILE A 54 7.70 -14.41 -8.39
N ILE A 55 6.51 -14.14 -7.85
CA ILE A 55 5.71 -15.13 -7.12
C ILE A 55 4.35 -15.32 -7.76
N GLN A 56 3.73 -16.47 -7.56
CA GLN A 56 2.36 -16.77 -7.94
C GLN A 56 1.41 -16.44 -6.77
N THR A 57 0.41 -15.59 -7.02
CA THR A 57 -0.55 -15.15 -5.98
C THR A 57 -1.91 -15.82 -6.09
N GLU A 58 -2.32 -16.18 -7.31
CA GLU A 58 -3.41 -17.11 -7.65
C GLU A 58 -2.91 -17.99 -8.82
N GLU A 59 -3.60 -19.09 -9.15
CA GLU A 59 -3.16 -19.93 -10.27
C GLU A 59 -3.05 -19.09 -11.56
N ASP A 60 -1.88 -19.15 -12.20
CA ASP A 60 -1.50 -18.37 -13.39
C ASP A 60 -1.48 -16.83 -13.21
N VAL A 61 -1.61 -16.32 -11.99
CA VAL A 61 -1.46 -14.90 -11.66
C VAL A 61 -0.12 -14.66 -10.98
N TRP A 62 0.77 -13.93 -11.65
CA TRP A 62 2.14 -13.71 -11.22
C TRP A 62 2.39 -12.26 -10.80
N MET A 63 3.10 -12.08 -9.69
CA MET A 63 3.49 -10.79 -9.12
C MET A 63 5.02 -10.64 -9.14
N PRO A 64 5.56 -9.88 -10.10
CA PRO A 64 6.95 -9.45 -10.08
C PRO A 64 7.17 -8.34 -9.04
N MET A 65 8.33 -8.37 -8.40
CA MET A 65 8.76 -7.39 -7.41
C MET A 65 10.26 -7.17 -7.49
N TYR A 66 10.71 -6.02 -6.98
CA TYR A 66 12.11 -5.82 -6.61
C TYR A 66 12.26 -5.90 -5.09
N ILE A 67 13.31 -6.58 -4.64
CA ILE A 67 13.67 -6.65 -3.23
C ILE A 67 15.04 -5.99 -3.09
N LEU A 68 15.11 -4.91 -2.32
CA LEU A 68 16.34 -4.19 -2.02
C LEU A 68 16.87 -4.64 -0.66
N ILE A 69 18.06 -5.25 -0.67
CA ILE A 69 18.69 -5.87 0.49
C ILE A 69 20.03 -5.16 0.74
N PRO A 70 20.12 -4.28 1.75
CA PRO A 70 21.38 -3.73 2.22
C PRO A 70 22.33 -4.82 2.73
N ASP A 71 23.65 -4.61 2.62
CA ASP A 71 24.67 -5.55 3.08
C ASP A 71 24.52 -5.93 4.55
N GLU A 72 24.18 -4.96 5.40
CA GLU A 72 23.96 -5.18 6.84
C GLU A 72 22.72 -6.03 7.15
N CYS A 73 21.80 -6.18 6.18
CA CYS A 73 20.62 -7.03 6.31
C CYS A 73 20.88 -8.46 5.82
N ALA A 74 21.92 -8.69 5.00
CA ALA A 74 22.19 -9.99 4.42
C ALA A 74 22.53 -11.03 5.50
N GLY A 75 21.69 -12.05 5.66
CA GLY A 75 21.83 -13.09 6.68
C GLY A 75 21.48 -12.63 8.11
N ASN A 76 20.91 -11.44 8.27
CA ASN A 76 20.45 -10.93 9.55
C ASN A 76 18.95 -11.17 9.72
N SER A 77 18.58 -12.17 10.53
CA SER A 77 17.19 -12.52 10.80
C SER A 77 16.40 -11.44 11.55
N ASN A 78 17.08 -10.42 12.09
CA ASN A 78 16.44 -9.26 12.74
C ASN A 78 16.34 -8.05 11.79
N ALA A 79 16.62 -8.23 10.49
CA ALA A 79 16.51 -7.14 9.53
C ALA A 79 15.05 -6.69 9.40
N LYS A 80 14.82 -5.37 9.52
CA LYS A 80 13.48 -4.79 9.39
C LYS A 80 12.98 -4.93 7.96
N CYS A 81 11.76 -5.44 7.81
CA CYS A 81 11.13 -5.73 6.54
C CYS A 81 10.02 -4.74 6.23
N TYR A 82 10.13 -4.03 5.10
CA TYR A 82 9.15 -3.06 4.63
C TYR A 82 8.59 -3.46 3.27
N ILE A 83 7.28 -3.66 3.19
CA ILE A 83 6.54 -3.73 1.92
C ILE A 83 6.26 -2.29 1.47
N ALA A 84 6.84 -1.90 0.34
CA ALA A 84 6.75 -0.58 -0.28
C ALA A 84 5.83 -0.64 -1.51
N MET A 85 4.53 -0.40 -1.31
CA MET A 85 3.48 -0.58 -2.32
C MET A 85 3.50 0.53 -3.37
N CYS A 86 3.62 0.17 -4.66
CA CYS A 86 3.64 1.16 -5.74
C CYS A 86 2.28 1.86 -5.95
N GLY A 87 2.34 3.12 -6.39
CA GLY A 87 1.18 3.93 -6.74
C GLY A 87 0.99 4.16 -8.24
N HIS A 88 0.05 5.04 -8.57
CA HIS A 88 -0.28 5.44 -9.93
C HIS A 88 0.83 6.27 -10.59
N GLN A 89 0.97 6.20 -11.91
CA GLN A 89 1.90 7.06 -12.68
C GLN A 89 3.39 6.89 -12.33
N GLY A 90 3.76 5.79 -11.67
CA GLY A 90 5.14 5.50 -11.23
C GLY A 90 5.77 4.29 -11.90
N GLY A 91 5.13 3.69 -12.92
CA GLY A 91 5.67 2.49 -13.56
C GLY A 91 5.82 1.29 -12.60
N GLY A 92 5.03 1.23 -11.53
CA GLY A 92 5.04 0.10 -10.59
C GLY A 92 6.30 0.05 -9.71
N LYS A 93 6.87 -1.14 -9.52
CA LYS A 93 8.06 -1.40 -8.72
C LYS A 93 9.28 -0.59 -9.11
N TYR A 94 9.36 -0.15 -10.38
CA TYR A 94 10.53 0.50 -10.94
C TYR A 94 10.83 1.85 -10.26
N SER A 95 9.84 2.74 -10.10
CA SER A 95 10.09 4.01 -9.40
C SER A 95 10.34 3.79 -7.92
N VAL A 96 9.59 2.89 -7.29
CA VAL A 96 9.74 2.59 -5.86
C VAL A 96 11.14 2.04 -5.53
N ALA A 97 11.68 1.19 -6.40
CA ALA A 97 13.03 0.65 -6.29
C ALA A 97 14.14 1.60 -6.81
N GLY A 98 13.78 2.80 -7.29
CA GLY A 98 14.73 3.82 -7.73
C GLY A 98 15.44 3.51 -9.04
N CYS A 99 14.79 2.85 -10.00
CA CYS A 99 15.34 2.56 -11.34
C CYS A 99 15.42 3.81 -12.24
N ALA A 100 16.18 4.82 -11.80
CA ALA A 100 16.29 6.13 -12.46
C ALA A 100 17.11 6.10 -13.77
N ASP A 101 17.65 4.95 -14.16
CA ASP A 101 18.24 4.70 -15.47
C ASP A 101 17.19 4.68 -16.61
N ILE A 102 15.92 4.42 -16.27
CA ILE A 102 14.79 4.53 -17.20
C ILE A 102 14.28 5.99 -17.17
N PRO A 103 14.33 6.75 -18.28
CA PRO A 103 14.00 8.18 -18.28
C PRO A 103 12.60 8.51 -17.75
N GLN A 104 11.58 7.73 -18.15
CA GLN A 104 10.20 7.91 -17.68
C GLN A 104 10.07 7.67 -16.16
N VAL A 105 10.80 6.68 -15.64
CA VAL A 105 10.85 6.38 -14.19
C VAL A 105 11.52 7.51 -13.44
N LYS A 106 12.63 8.03 -13.97
CA LYS A 106 13.31 9.19 -13.38
C LYS A 106 12.39 10.40 -13.27
N GLU A 107 11.62 10.71 -14.31
CA GLU A 107 10.64 11.81 -14.27
C GLU A 107 9.59 11.59 -13.17
N ALA A 108 9.07 10.37 -13.03
CA ALA A 108 8.12 10.03 -11.97
C ALA A 108 8.75 10.15 -10.57
N ILE A 109 10.00 9.71 -10.40
CA ILE A 109 10.75 9.87 -9.14
C ILE A 109 10.92 11.36 -8.82
N ASP A 110 11.40 12.17 -9.75
CA ASP A 110 11.65 13.60 -9.54
C ASP A 110 10.34 14.36 -9.24
N ARG A 111 9.23 13.96 -9.85
CA ARG A 111 7.92 14.59 -9.66
C ARG A 111 7.26 14.22 -8.33
N PHE A 112 7.34 12.96 -7.93
CA PHE A 112 6.54 12.40 -6.83
C PHE A 112 7.37 11.97 -5.62
N ASN A 113 8.70 12.06 -5.66
CA ASN A 113 9.61 11.41 -4.71
C ASN A 113 9.34 9.91 -4.57
N TYR A 114 9.11 9.23 -5.71
CA TYR A 114 8.55 7.88 -5.71
C TYR A 114 9.51 6.78 -5.23
N ASP A 115 10.80 7.07 -5.03
CA ASP A 115 11.86 6.11 -4.72
C ASP A 115 11.96 5.73 -3.23
N TYR A 116 10.84 5.75 -2.51
CA TYR A 116 10.82 5.47 -1.07
C TYR A 116 11.24 4.05 -0.71
N GLY A 117 11.12 3.06 -1.62
CA GLY A 117 11.71 1.73 -1.42
C GLY A 117 13.24 1.80 -1.36
N LEU A 118 13.85 2.53 -2.30
CA LEU A 118 15.30 2.79 -2.28
C LEU A 118 15.71 3.64 -1.07
N ALA A 119 14.89 4.61 -0.67
CA ALA A 119 15.15 5.41 0.53
C ALA A 119 15.16 4.57 1.81
N LEU A 120 14.23 3.62 1.97
CA LEU A 120 14.22 2.66 3.08
C LEU A 120 15.47 1.77 3.06
N ALA A 121 15.86 1.27 1.90
CA ALA A 121 17.07 0.45 1.75
C ALA A 121 18.35 1.21 2.15
N LYS A 122 18.47 2.48 1.75
CA LYS A 122 19.58 3.35 2.17
C LYS A 122 19.62 3.62 3.68
N GLN A 123 18.54 3.33 4.41
CA GLN A 123 18.47 3.42 5.86
C GLN A 123 18.61 2.07 6.58
N GLY A 124 19.04 1.02 5.87
CA GLY A 124 19.32 -0.29 6.47
C GLY A 124 18.07 -1.16 6.69
N CYS A 125 17.00 -0.91 5.94
CA CYS A 125 15.81 -1.76 5.91
C CYS A 125 15.79 -2.62 4.64
N VAL A 126 15.25 -3.83 4.74
CA VAL A 126 14.87 -4.57 3.53
C VAL A 126 13.60 -3.96 2.97
N ALA A 127 13.62 -3.57 1.69
CA ALA A 127 12.47 -2.98 1.02
C ALA A 127 11.96 -3.85 -0.13
N ILE A 128 10.72 -4.30 -0.04
CA ILE A 128 10.04 -5.11 -1.05
C ILE A 128 9.09 -4.23 -1.85
N CYS A 129 9.36 -4.08 -3.13
CA CYS A 129 8.65 -3.19 -4.05
C CYS A 129 7.88 -4.04 -5.07
N PRO A 130 6.62 -4.45 -4.80
CA PRO A 130 5.83 -5.26 -5.73
C PRO A 130 5.18 -4.40 -6.82
N ASP A 131 4.94 -5.00 -7.99
CA ASP A 131 3.95 -4.48 -8.94
C ASP A 131 2.54 -4.87 -8.46
N CYS A 132 1.66 -3.89 -8.33
CA CYS A 132 0.24 -4.14 -8.12
C CYS A 132 -0.48 -4.47 -9.44
N ARG A 133 -1.67 -5.08 -9.37
CA ARG A 133 -2.40 -5.50 -10.58
C ARG A 133 -2.70 -4.31 -11.48
N GLY A 134 -2.33 -4.44 -12.75
CA GLY A 134 -2.54 -3.40 -13.75
C GLY A 134 -1.42 -2.36 -13.82
N PHE A 135 -0.29 -2.54 -13.12
CA PHE A 135 0.88 -1.64 -13.20
C PHE A 135 2.18 -2.40 -13.42
N GLY A 136 3.19 -1.67 -13.89
CA GLY A 136 4.50 -2.22 -14.19
C GLY A 136 4.39 -3.39 -15.16
N GLU A 137 4.93 -4.54 -14.79
CA GLU A 137 4.87 -5.76 -15.61
C GLU A 137 3.50 -6.45 -15.55
N ARG A 138 2.59 -6.01 -14.68
CA ARG A 138 1.23 -6.57 -14.52
C ARG A 138 0.15 -5.76 -15.24
N ARG A 139 0.53 -4.86 -16.14
CA ARG A 139 -0.39 -4.22 -17.10
C ARG A 139 -0.96 -5.26 -18.07
N ASP A 140 -2.10 -4.93 -18.66
CA ASP A 140 -2.67 -5.73 -19.76
C ASP A 140 -1.67 -5.84 -20.91
N MET A 141 -1.67 -6.97 -21.62
CA MET A 141 -0.75 -7.23 -22.73
C MET A 141 -0.74 -6.12 -23.79
N ALA A 142 -1.90 -5.52 -24.06
CA ALA A 142 -2.02 -4.42 -25.02
C ALA A 142 -1.33 -3.12 -24.59
N LYS A 143 -0.96 -2.98 -23.30
CA LYS A 143 -0.29 -1.82 -22.72
C LYS A 143 1.10 -2.15 -22.14
N GLN A 144 1.79 -3.15 -22.70
CA GLN A 144 3.16 -3.49 -22.30
C GLN A 144 4.24 -2.67 -23.03
N GLY A 145 3.87 -1.88 -24.05
CA GLY A 145 4.79 -0.98 -24.76
C GLY A 145 5.33 0.18 -23.90
N ASP A 146 6.50 0.69 -24.27
CA ASP A 146 7.24 1.75 -23.56
C ASP A 146 6.46 3.08 -23.48
N GLU A 147 5.56 3.33 -24.44
CA GLU A 147 4.69 4.51 -24.45
C GLU A 147 3.68 4.52 -23.29
N TYR A 148 3.35 3.34 -22.74
CA TYR A 148 2.42 3.17 -21.62
C TYR A 148 3.15 2.90 -20.30
N PHE A 149 4.48 3.09 -20.25
CA PHE A 149 5.33 2.60 -19.16
C PHE A 149 4.94 3.13 -17.77
N LEU A 150 4.35 4.32 -17.67
CA LEU A 150 3.88 4.89 -16.40
C LEU A 150 2.39 4.66 -16.15
N GLU A 151 1.63 4.23 -17.16
CA GLU A 151 0.18 4.05 -17.06
C GLU A 151 -0.20 2.79 -16.26
N GLY A 152 -1.48 2.72 -15.90
CA GLY A 152 -2.11 1.52 -15.38
C GLY A 152 -3.30 1.06 -16.21
N THR A 153 -3.68 -0.21 -16.07
CA THR A 153 -4.86 -0.82 -16.72
C THR A 153 -6.00 -1.13 -15.75
N CYS A 154 -6.06 -0.45 -14.60
CA CYS A 154 -7.09 -0.66 -13.58
C CYS A 154 -8.52 -0.53 -14.10
N TYR A 155 -8.76 0.35 -15.08
CA TYR A 155 -10.09 0.50 -15.68
C TYR A 155 -10.56 -0.84 -16.28
N ASN A 156 -9.74 -1.46 -17.12
CA ASN A 156 -10.05 -2.74 -17.76
C ASN A 156 -10.19 -3.84 -16.70
N LEU A 157 -9.26 -3.90 -15.74
CA LEU A 157 -9.32 -4.87 -14.64
C LEU A 157 -10.60 -4.73 -13.81
N ALA A 158 -11.00 -3.51 -13.46
CA ALA A 158 -12.23 -3.26 -12.72
C ALA A 158 -13.46 -3.73 -13.51
N HIS A 159 -13.56 -3.38 -14.80
CA HIS A 159 -14.69 -3.79 -15.64
C HIS A 159 -14.80 -5.31 -15.82
N MET A 160 -13.69 -6.04 -15.75
CA MET A 160 -13.68 -7.51 -15.75
C MET A 160 -14.01 -8.10 -14.38
N ALA A 161 -13.54 -7.48 -13.29
CA ALA A 161 -13.73 -7.95 -11.92
C ALA A 161 -15.16 -7.76 -11.40
N GLU A 162 -15.76 -6.60 -11.69
CA GLU A 162 -17.10 -6.21 -11.25
C GLU A 162 -18.19 -7.25 -11.51
N PRO A 163 -18.37 -7.81 -12.74
CA PRO A 163 -19.39 -8.81 -13.00
C PRO A 163 -19.16 -10.16 -12.27
N LEU A 164 -17.94 -10.40 -11.78
CA LEU A 164 -17.60 -11.58 -10.97
C LEU A 164 -17.80 -11.34 -9.47
N GLY A 165 -18.22 -10.13 -9.07
CA GLY A 165 -18.32 -9.72 -7.68
C GLY A 165 -16.95 -9.54 -7.02
N MET A 166 -15.93 -9.20 -7.80
CA MET A 166 -14.57 -8.94 -7.34
C MET A 166 -14.22 -7.47 -7.58
N THR A 167 -13.17 -6.98 -6.92
CA THR A 167 -12.69 -5.61 -7.07
C THR A 167 -11.18 -5.57 -7.21
N VAL A 168 -10.64 -4.56 -7.89
CA VAL A 168 -9.18 -4.38 -7.99
C VAL A 168 -8.57 -4.12 -6.60
N ALA A 169 -9.29 -3.42 -5.71
CA ALA A 169 -8.88 -3.28 -4.31
C ALA A 169 -8.74 -4.63 -3.61
N GLY A 170 -9.72 -5.53 -3.77
CA GLY A 170 -9.67 -6.88 -3.23
C GLY A 170 -8.55 -7.72 -3.83
N MET A 171 -8.37 -7.67 -5.16
CA MET A 171 -7.27 -8.36 -5.84
C MET A 171 -5.89 -7.92 -5.35
N ASN A 172 -5.65 -6.61 -5.21
CA ASN A 172 -4.40 -6.09 -4.69
C ASN A 172 -4.20 -6.43 -3.20
N THR A 173 -5.28 -6.44 -2.42
CA THR A 173 -5.24 -6.85 -1.01
C THR A 173 -4.86 -8.32 -0.87
N TRP A 174 -5.46 -9.18 -1.69
CA TRP A 174 -5.11 -10.60 -1.77
C TRP A 174 -3.63 -10.80 -2.11
N ASP A 175 -3.14 -10.13 -3.15
CA ASP A 175 -1.72 -10.19 -3.51
C ASP A 175 -0.81 -9.72 -2.36
N GLY A 176 -1.24 -8.75 -1.57
CA GLY A 176 -0.57 -8.34 -0.33
C GLY A 176 -0.51 -9.44 0.73
N PHE A 177 -1.59 -10.20 0.96
CA PHE A 177 -1.58 -11.36 1.86
C PHE A 177 -0.58 -12.41 1.38
N ARG A 178 -0.61 -12.72 0.07
CA ARG A 178 0.28 -13.70 -0.55
C ARG A 178 1.75 -13.25 -0.53
N LEU A 179 2.01 -11.95 -0.58
CA LEU A 179 3.35 -11.39 -0.39
C LEU A 179 3.86 -11.61 1.02
N ILE A 180 3.03 -11.43 2.04
CA ILE A 180 3.41 -11.72 3.44
C ILE A 180 3.72 -13.21 3.60
N ASP A 181 2.89 -14.08 3.03
CA ASP A 181 3.13 -15.53 3.04
C ASP A 181 4.51 -15.87 2.42
N TYR A 182 4.90 -15.18 1.33
CA TYR A 182 6.22 -15.35 0.72
C TYR A 182 7.35 -14.86 1.63
N ILE A 183 7.18 -13.72 2.30
CA ILE A 183 8.18 -13.18 3.23
C ILE A 183 8.41 -14.17 4.39
N GLU A 184 7.33 -14.75 4.92
CA GLU A 184 7.39 -15.79 5.95
C GLU A 184 8.05 -17.09 5.43
N GLU A 185 7.69 -17.56 4.23
CA GLU A 185 8.29 -18.74 3.60
C GLU A 185 9.78 -18.55 3.31
N ARG A 186 10.18 -17.33 2.91
CA ARG A 186 11.57 -16.97 2.64
C ARG A 186 12.44 -17.03 3.91
N GLY A 187 11.89 -16.64 5.06
CA GLY A 187 12.49 -16.87 6.38
C GLY A 187 13.83 -16.16 6.64
N GLU A 188 14.13 -15.07 5.91
CA GLU A 188 15.42 -14.36 6.00
C GLU A 188 15.40 -13.15 6.94
N TRP A 189 14.23 -12.60 7.27
CA TRP A 189 14.08 -11.30 7.94
C TRP A 189 13.09 -11.37 9.10
N ASP A 190 12.96 -10.28 9.85
CA ASP A 190 12.05 -10.20 10.98
C ASP A 190 10.58 -10.14 10.50
N THR A 191 9.88 -11.26 10.63
CA THR A 191 8.46 -11.40 10.29
C THR A 191 7.53 -10.95 11.41
N ASP A 192 8.05 -10.75 12.63
CA ASP A 192 7.26 -10.30 13.77
C ASP A 192 7.00 -8.78 13.72
N ASP A 193 7.81 -8.02 12.96
CA ASP A 193 7.73 -6.55 12.82
C ASP A 193 7.58 -6.07 11.35
N ILE A 194 6.82 -6.79 10.51
CA ILE A 194 6.59 -6.39 9.10
C ILE A 194 5.89 -5.03 9.02
N ALA A 195 6.45 -4.11 8.25
CA ALA A 195 5.86 -2.82 7.96
C ALA A 195 5.31 -2.75 6.52
N CYS A 196 4.25 -1.97 6.31
CA CYS A 196 3.71 -1.68 4.98
C CYS A 196 3.60 -0.18 4.78
N VAL A 197 4.13 0.32 3.67
CA VAL A 197 4.12 1.75 3.34
C VAL A 197 3.67 1.93 1.90
N GLY A 198 3.04 3.06 1.61
CA GLY A 198 2.73 3.39 0.23
C GLY A 198 2.22 4.81 0.02
N PHE A 199 2.39 5.28 -1.21
CA PHE A 199 1.97 6.60 -1.68
C PHE A 199 0.84 6.49 -2.71
N SER A 200 -0.20 7.34 -2.61
CA SER A 200 -1.31 7.39 -3.56
C SER A 200 -2.04 6.04 -3.68
N GLY A 201 -2.06 5.41 -4.86
CA GLY A 201 -2.53 4.02 -5.02
C GLY A 201 -1.76 3.00 -4.17
N GLY A 202 -0.53 3.29 -3.79
CA GLY A 202 0.22 2.54 -2.78
C GLY A 202 -0.31 2.76 -1.37
N GLY A 203 -0.74 3.98 -1.04
CA GLY A 203 -1.39 4.32 0.23
C GLY A 203 -2.72 3.60 0.40
N MET A 204 -3.49 3.46 -0.68
CA MET A 204 -4.67 2.60 -0.75
C MET A 204 -4.35 1.15 -0.35
N GLN A 205 -3.31 0.59 -0.96
CA GLN A 205 -2.90 -0.79 -0.69
C GLN A 205 -2.40 -0.98 0.74
N ALA A 206 -1.61 -0.03 1.26
CA ALA A 206 -1.14 -0.03 2.64
C ALA A 206 -2.31 0.05 3.64
N MET A 207 -3.32 0.87 3.36
CA MET A 207 -4.54 0.96 4.16
C MET A 207 -5.28 -0.38 4.21
N TRP A 208 -5.56 -0.99 3.05
CA TRP A 208 -6.31 -2.25 2.99
C TRP A 208 -5.56 -3.41 3.61
N LEU A 209 -4.28 -3.58 3.28
CA LEU A 209 -3.44 -4.64 3.82
C LEU A 209 -3.29 -4.47 5.34
N GLY A 210 -3.00 -3.25 5.80
CA GLY A 210 -2.92 -2.93 7.22
C GLY A 210 -4.22 -3.18 7.96
N ALA A 211 -5.37 -2.82 7.40
CA ALA A 211 -6.67 -3.01 8.05
C ALA A 211 -7.09 -4.48 8.16
N LEU A 212 -6.71 -5.32 7.19
CA LEU A 212 -7.25 -6.69 7.05
C LEU A 212 -6.27 -7.80 7.45
N ASP A 213 -4.96 -7.54 7.45
CA ASP A 213 -3.93 -8.47 7.91
C ASP A 213 -3.22 -7.93 9.17
N GLU A 214 -3.27 -8.70 10.26
CA GLU A 214 -2.67 -8.32 11.55
C GLU A 214 -1.17 -8.62 11.65
N ARG A 215 -0.59 -9.30 10.65
CA ARG A 215 0.85 -9.51 10.54
C ARG A 215 1.60 -8.20 10.26
N VAL A 216 0.97 -7.23 9.57
CA VAL A 216 1.54 -5.90 9.39
C VAL A 216 1.49 -5.11 10.71
N LYS A 217 2.63 -4.74 11.28
CA LYS A 217 2.72 -4.05 12.58
C LYS A 217 2.78 -2.54 12.49
N LYS A 218 3.27 -2.01 11.36
CA LYS A 218 3.42 -0.57 11.11
C LYS A 218 2.88 -0.23 9.73
N VAL A 219 2.11 0.83 9.63
CA VAL A 219 1.50 1.27 8.37
C VAL A 219 1.81 2.74 8.12
N ILE A 220 2.29 3.08 6.92
CA ILE A 220 2.34 4.47 6.44
C ILE A 220 1.41 4.62 5.26
N ILE A 221 0.37 5.44 5.43
CA ILE A 221 -0.60 5.79 4.39
C ILE A 221 -0.30 7.22 3.93
N SER A 222 0.29 7.38 2.75
CA SER A 222 0.68 8.68 2.22
C SER A 222 -0.19 9.07 1.02
N GLY A 223 -0.76 10.28 1.05
CA GLY A 223 -1.52 10.84 -0.08
C GLY A 223 -2.80 10.07 -0.43
N TYR A 224 -3.45 9.43 0.56
CA TYR A 224 -4.66 8.63 0.33
C TYR A 224 -5.76 8.78 1.42
N MET A 225 -5.54 9.50 2.53
CA MET A 225 -6.49 9.50 3.65
C MET A 225 -7.56 10.59 3.56
N TYR A 226 -8.45 10.49 2.58
CA TYR A 226 -9.51 11.48 2.31
C TYR A 226 -10.89 10.81 2.28
N GLY A 227 -11.97 11.54 2.58
CA GLY A 227 -13.32 10.95 2.56
C GLY A 227 -13.80 10.62 1.15
N PHE A 228 -14.48 9.48 0.99
CA PHE A 228 -14.96 9.00 -0.32
C PHE A 228 -15.88 9.99 -1.03
N ARG A 229 -16.69 10.75 -0.28
CA ARG A 229 -17.60 11.74 -0.88
C ARG A 229 -16.83 12.78 -1.70
N ASP A 230 -15.78 13.34 -1.13
CA ASP A 230 -15.00 14.40 -1.76
C ASP A 230 -14.08 13.83 -2.85
N ALA A 231 -13.45 12.69 -2.58
CA ALA A 231 -12.44 12.14 -3.47
C ALA A 231 -12.98 11.16 -4.52
N HIS A 232 -14.19 10.62 -4.42
CA HIS A 232 -14.68 9.62 -5.39
C HIS A 232 -16.07 9.90 -5.93
N LEU A 233 -16.90 10.66 -5.20
CA LEU A 233 -18.17 11.15 -5.75
C LEU A 233 -17.99 12.49 -6.47
N TYR A 234 -17.32 13.47 -5.86
CA TYR A 234 -17.03 14.75 -6.51
C TYR A 234 -15.86 14.67 -7.49
N LEU A 235 -14.81 13.92 -7.17
CA LEU A 235 -13.68 13.63 -8.07
C LEU A 235 -13.82 12.24 -8.74
N ASN A 236 -14.95 12.01 -9.40
CA ASN A 236 -15.34 10.72 -9.98
C ASN A 236 -14.48 10.21 -11.16
N ASN A 237 -13.45 10.95 -11.57
CA ASN A 237 -12.46 10.52 -12.57
C ASN A 237 -11.23 9.83 -11.95
N ASN A 238 -11.23 9.64 -10.63
CA ASN A 238 -10.17 8.90 -9.95
C ASN A 238 -10.14 7.44 -10.39
N CYS A 239 -8.99 6.79 -10.19
CA CYS A 239 -8.72 5.46 -10.72
C CYS A 239 -9.78 4.42 -10.34
N SER A 240 -10.20 3.59 -11.30
CA SER A 240 -11.23 2.57 -11.10
C SER A 240 -10.92 1.57 -9.97
N CYS A 241 -9.66 1.46 -9.55
CA CYS A 241 -9.27 0.59 -8.45
C CYS A 241 -9.86 0.98 -7.08
N ASN A 242 -10.40 2.19 -6.96
CA ASN A 242 -10.98 2.71 -5.73
C ASN A 242 -12.46 2.33 -5.51
N TYR A 243 -13.15 1.89 -6.56
CA TYR A 243 -14.60 1.69 -6.50
C TYR A 243 -14.89 0.25 -6.10
N VAL A 244 -15.58 0.10 -4.98
CA VAL A 244 -16.02 -1.17 -4.43
C VAL A 244 -17.54 -1.08 -4.29
N PRO A 245 -18.32 -1.90 -5.03
CA PRO A 245 -19.77 -1.88 -4.95
C PRO A 245 -20.28 -1.98 -3.50
N HIS A 246 -21.25 -1.16 -3.15
CA HIS A 246 -21.87 -1.04 -1.82
C HIS A 246 -20.95 -0.60 -0.65
N LEU A 247 -19.66 -0.36 -0.86
CA LEU A 247 -18.74 -0.02 0.25
C LEU A 247 -19.17 1.21 1.06
N TRP A 248 -19.53 2.28 0.37
CA TRP A 248 -19.84 3.58 0.97
C TRP A 248 -21.19 3.63 1.68
N GLU A 249 -21.99 2.57 1.56
CA GLU A 249 -23.20 2.38 2.36
C GLU A 249 -22.87 1.99 3.81
N HIS A 250 -21.63 1.55 4.06
CA HIS A 250 -21.22 0.94 5.32
C HIS A 250 -20.08 1.66 6.04
N VAL A 251 -19.05 2.12 5.30
CA VAL A 251 -17.82 2.68 5.89
C VAL A 251 -17.23 3.79 5.02
N ASP A 252 -16.49 4.71 5.65
CA ASP A 252 -15.60 5.66 4.99
C ASP A 252 -14.12 5.29 5.19
N MET A 253 -13.18 6.02 4.58
CA MET A 253 -11.73 5.73 4.67
C MET A 253 -11.22 5.70 6.11
N GLY A 254 -11.63 6.66 6.93
CA GLY A 254 -11.26 6.72 8.34
C GLY A 254 -11.76 5.52 9.13
N ASP A 255 -12.91 4.94 8.75
CA ASP A 255 -13.39 3.70 9.36
C ASP A 255 -12.49 2.51 8.99
N ILE A 256 -12.11 2.38 7.72
CA ILE A 256 -11.25 1.28 7.29
C ILE A 256 -9.89 1.37 8.00
N ALA A 257 -9.26 2.56 7.99
CA ALA A 257 -7.98 2.78 8.65
C ALA A 257 -8.06 2.67 10.19
N ALA A 258 -9.22 2.95 10.80
CA ALA A 258 -9.42 2.74 12.24
C ALA A 258 -9.22 1.29 12.66
N MET A 259 -9.47 0.31 11.78
CA MET A 259 -9.25 -1.12 12.06
C MET A 259 -7.77 -1.48 12.32
N ILE A 260 -6.84 -0.60 11.97
CA ILE A 260 -5.41 -0.76 12.25
C ILE A 260 -5.12 -0.61 13.75
N ALA A 261 -5.93 0.15 14.49
CA ALA A 261 -5.77 0.35 15.92
C ALA A 261 -5.66 -0.99 16.68
N PRO A 262 -4.74 -1.11 17.66
CA PRO A 262 -3.83 -0.09 18.19
C PRO A 262 -2.41 -0.11 17.57
N ARG A 263 -2.22 -0.78 16.43
CA ARG A 263 -0.91 -0.89 15.75
C ARG A 263 -0.43 0.47 15.27
N ARG A 264 0.84 0.60 14.89
CA ARG A 264 1.37 1.93 14.51
C ARG A 264 0.87 2.37 13.15
N LEU A 265 0.42 3.62 13.07
CA LEU A 265 -0.09 4.22 11.86
C LEU A 265 0.40 5.65 11.70
N ILE A 266 0.99 5.92 10.56
CA ILE A 266 1.32 7.28 10.12
C ILE A 266 0.49 7.60 8.89
N ILE A 267 -0.10 8.78 8.90
CA ILE A 267 -0.87 9.32 7.78
C ILE A 267 -0.13 10.55 7.31
N GLN A 268 0.28 10.59 6.05
CA GLN A 268 0.93 11.75 5.45
C GLN A 268 0.00 12.46 4.49
N SER A 269 -0.09 13.78 4.58
CA SER A 269 -1.02 14.58 3.78
C SER A 269 -0.39 15.90 3.33
N GLY A 270 -0.32 16.10 2.02
CA GLY A 270 0.05 17.39 1.44
C GLY A 270 -1.13 18.36 1.56
N LEU A 271 -0.88 19.59 2.03
CA LEU A 271 -1.90 20.63 2.16
C LEU A 271 -2.60 20.96 0.84
N ASP A 272 -1.85 20.92 -0.27
CA ASP A 272 -2.30 21.26 -1.61
C ASP A 272 -2.57 20.02 -2.47
N ASP A 273 -2.69 18.83 -1.87
CA ASP A 273 -3.05 17.63 -2.60
C ASP A 273 -4.48 17.75 -3.14
N HIS A 274 -4.59 17.86 -4.46
CA HIS A 274 -5.86 17.92 -5.17
C HIS A 274 -6.81 16.76 -4.88
N LEU A 275 -6.30 15.58 -4.48
CA LEU A 275 -7.14 14.42 -4.13
C LEU A 275 -7.86 14.59 -2.78
N ASN A 276 -7.47 15.57 -1.96
CA ASN A 276 -8.23 15.95 -0.78
C ASN A 276 -9.65 16.43 -1.14
N GLY A 277 -9.90 16.77 -2.41
CA GLY A 277 -11.21 17.16 -2.92
C GLY A 277 -11.61 18.59 -2.53
N PRO A 278 -12.87 18.97 -2.78
CA PRO A 278 -13.34 20.34 -2.56
C PRO A 278 -13.19 20.82 -1.12
N GLY A 279 -13.26 19.91 -0.13
CA GLY A 279 -13.02 20.21 1.28
C GLY A 279 -11.55 20.41 1.67
N GLY A 280 -10.59 20.15 0.77
CA GLY A 280 -9.16 20.26 1.06
C GLY A 280 -8.76 19.44 2.30
N ILE A 281 -7.81 19.97 3.09
CA ILE A 281 -7.32 19.26 4.28
C ILE A 281 -8.41 18.96 5.32
N ASP A 282 -9.52 19.69 5.35
CA ASP A 282 -10.63 19.40 6.29
C ASP A 282 -11.33 18.08 5.97
N ASN A 283 -11.32 17.65 4.70
CA ASN A 283 -11.79 16.32 4.33
C ASN A 283 -10.93 15.22 4.97
N VAL A 284 -9.60 15.40 4.93
CA VAL A 284 -8.61 14.50 5.54
C VAL A 284 -8.76 14.49 7.06
N ASN A 285 -8.82 15.67 7.69
CA ASN A 285 -8.90 15.81 9.14
C ASN A 285 -10.10 15.04 9.73
N LYS A 286 -11.26 15.09 9.06
CA LYS A 286 -12.44 14.31 9.48
C LYS A 286 -12.19 12.81 9.49
N GLN A 287 -11.47 12.27 8.51
CA GLN A 287 -11.12 10.85 8.47
C GLN A 287 -10.12 10.51 9.56
N VAL A 288 -9.09 11.35 9.76
CA VAL A 288 -8.08 11.18 10.81
C VAL A 288 -8.71 11.22 12.21
N ASP A 289 -9.72 12.06 12.44
CA ASP A 289 -10.42 12.14 13.72
C ASP A 289 -11.17 10.85 14.06
N ILE A 290 -11.77 10.18 13.06
CA ILE A 290 -12.38 8.85 13.23
C ILE A 290 -11.34 7.84 13.71
N ILE A 291 -10.15 7.86 13.10
CA ILE A 291 -9.05 6.96 13.44
C ILE A 291 -8.53 7.28 14.84
N LYS A 292 -8.25 8.55 15.17
CA LYS A 292 -7.80 8.96 16.51
C LYS A 292 -8.78 8.55 17.61
N LYS A 293 -10.09 8.63 17.34
CA LYS A 293 -11.12 8.11 18.25
C LYS A 293 -10.98 6.61 18.48
N ALA A 294 -10.64 5.81 17.46
CA ALA A 294 -10.37 4.40 17.67
C ALA A 294 -9.13 4.17 18.55
N TYR A 295 -8.05 4.89 18.31
CA TYR A 295 -6.81 4.76 19.09
C TYR A 295 -6.98 5.16 20.56
N SER A 296 -7.81 6.15 20.86
CA SER A 296 -8.08 6.55 22.24
C SER A 296 -8.82 5.46 23.04
N LEU A 297 -9.59 4.58 22.41
CA LEU A 297 -10.22 3.43 23.08
C LEU A 297 -9.22 2.38 23.59
N PHE A 298 -7.96 2.46 23.14
CA PHE A 298 -6.87 1.57 23.53
C PHE A 298 -5.77 2.29 24.30
N ASP A 299 -5.96 3.57 24.66
CA ASP A 299 -4.89 4.43 25.21
C ASP A 299 -3.64 4.46 24.32
N ALA A 300 -3.83 4.30 23.00
CA ALA A 300 -2.75 4.13 22.02
C ALA A 300 -2.48 5.41 21.22
N GLY A 301 -2.80 6.60 21.75
CA GLY A 301 -2.67 7.88 21.03
C GLY A 301 -1.27 8.12 20.45
N ASP A 302 -0.23 7.62 21.11
CA ASP A 302 1.17 7.75 20.68
C ASP A 302 1.53 6.85 19.48
N ASN A 303 0.68 5.87 19.13
CA ASN A 303 0.87 5.00 17.98
C ASN A 303 0.28 5.57 16.69
N ILE A 304 -0.40 6.72 16.73
CA ILE A 304 -0.92 7.39 15.53
C ILE A 304 -0.32 8.78 15.35
N ARG A 305 0.18 9.05 14.14
CA ARG A 305 0.63 10.38 13.73
C ARG A 305 -0.05 10.81 12.44
N HIS A 306 -0.52 12.06 12.41
CA HIS A 306 -0.94 12.72 11.18
C HIS A 306 0.10 13.79 10.85
N ASP A 307 0.84 13.53 9.78
CA ASP A 307 1.98 14.30 9.31
C ASP A 307 1.55 15.15 8.11
N VAL A 308 1.27 16.42 8.37
CA VAL A 308 0.76 17.36 7.38
C VAL A 308 1.90 18.26 6.93
N PHE A 309 2.14 18.34 5.62
CA PHE A 309 3.27 19.07 5.07
C PHE A 309 2.85 20.06 3.95
N PRO A 310 3.60 21.16 3.75
CA PRO A 310 3.44 22.02 2.59
C PRO A 310 3.79 21.26 1.30
N GLY A 311 2.84 21.12 0.38
CA GLY A 311 3.06 20.38 -0.86
C GLY A 311 1.78 19.79 -1.46
N GLY A 312 1.90 19.34 -2.70
CA GLY A 312 0.81 18.69 -3.44
C GLY A 312 0.78 17.18 -3.27
N HIS A 313 0.32 16.49 -4.32
CA HIS A 313 0.27 15.04 -4.38
C HIS A 313 1.67 14.45 -4.62
N MET A 314 2.44 14.20 -3.54
CA MET A 314 3.79 13.63 -3.59
C MET A 314 4.11 12.84 -2.31
N TRP A 315 5.07 11.93 -2.39
CA TRP A 315 5.61 11.26 -1.21
C TRP A 315 6.46 12.21 -0.38
N HIS A 316 6.28 12.13 0.95
CA HIS A 316 6.98 12.96 1.91
C HIS A 316 8.03 12.13 2.65
N ASN A 317 9.30 12.34 2.29
CA ASN A 317 10.44 11.64 2.89
C ASN A 317 10.85 12.18 4.27
N GLU A 318 10.38 13.38 4.63
CA GLU A 318 10.69 13.95 5.94
C GLU A 318 10.16 13.01 7.03
N HIS A 319 10.94 12.84 8.09
CA HIS A 319 10.67 11.93 9.20
C HIS A 319 10.69 10.42 8.89
N LEU A 320 11.04 9.97 7.67
CA LEU A 320 11.14 8.54 7.37
C LEU A 320 12.07 7.79 8.34
N SER A 321 13.19 8.40 8.74
CA SER A 321 14.11 7.82 9.73
C SER A 321 13.51 7.73 11.13
N GLU A 322 12.73 8.73 11.54
CA GLU A 322 12.01 8.69 12.80
C GLU A 322 11.02 7.52 12.78
N TYR A 323 10.29 7.35 11.67
CA TYR A 323 9.30 6.30 11.49
C TYR A 323 9.91 4.90 11.44
N ILE A 324 11.13 4.76 10.91
CA ILE A 324 11.89 3.51 10.97
C ILE A 324 12.34 3.20 12.41
N SER A 325 12.77 4.23 13.14
CA SER A 325 13.35 4.09 14.48
C SER A 325 12.31 3.76 15.56
N MET A 326 11.06 4.17 15.36
CA MET A 326 9.94 3.85 16.25
C MET A 326 9.74 2.34 16.33
#